data_AF-A0A970BIZ3-F1
#
_entry.id   AF-A0A970BIZ3-F1
#
_cell.length_a   1.000
_cell.length_b   1.000
_cell.length_c   1.000
_cell.angle_alpha   90.00
_cell.angle_beta   90.00
_cell.angle_gamma   90.00
#
_symmetry.space_group_name_H-M   'P 1'
#
loop_
_entity.id
_entity.type
_entity.pdbx_description
1 polymer ?
#
loop_
_entity_poly.entity_id
_entity_poly.type
_entity_poly.pdbx_seq_one_letter_code
_entity_poly.pdbx_strand_id
1 'polypeptide(L)' 'MAKKVKKTKKSNAKLATMGKSIMTKAKQIRKANPNKKWTTCVKEAGKAFKKK' A
#
# COMPACT_ATOMS: atom_id res chain seq x y z
N MET A 1 -16.80 8.33 -34.31
CA MET A 1 -17.24 7.45 -33.20
C MET A 1 -16.23 7.52 -32.06
N ALA A 2 -16.54 8.25 -30.99
CA ALA A 2 -15.63 8.42 -29.85
C ALA A 2 -15.55 7.12 -29.04
N LYS A 3 -14.37 6.48 -29.00
CA LYS A 3 -14.07 5.36 -28.10
C LYS A 3 -14.16 5.87 -26.65
N LYS A 4 -15.33 5.70 -26.03
CA LYS A 4 -15.55 5.94 -24.60
C LYS A 4 -14.70 4.92 -23.84
N VAL A 5 -13.53 5.34 -23.36
CA VAL A 5 -12.69 4.53 -22.48
C VAL A 5 -13.53 4.23 -21.24
N LYS A 6 -14.04 2.99 -21.12
CA LYS A 6 -14.66 2.50 -19.88
C LYS A 6 -13.58 2.58 -18.81
N LYS A 7 -13.56 3.67 -18.01
CA LYS A 7 -12.73 3.80 -16.81
C LYS A 7 -13.11 2.63 -15.92
N THR A 8 -12.27 1.59 -15.94
CA THR A 8 -12.57 0.33 -15.29
C THR A 8 -12.73 0.62 -13.80
N LYS A 9 -13.92 0.35 -13.26
CA LYS A 9 -14.29 0.48 -11.84
C LYS A 9 -13.55 -0.56 -10.96
N LYS A 10 -12.34 -0.98 -11.37
CA LYS A 10 -11.47 -2.00 -10.77
C LYS A 10 -10.19 -1.42 -10.14
N SER A 11 -9.97 -0.11 -10.20
CA SER A 11 -8.70 0.51 -9.80
C SER A 11 -8.66 0.99 -8.34
N ASN A 12 -9.69 1.69 -7.83
CA ASN A 12 -9.63 2.30 -6.49
C ASN A 12 -9.74 1.28 -5.36
N ALA A 13 -10.58 0.26 -5.50
CA ALA A 13 -10.74 -0.77 -4.48
C ALA A 13 -9.44 -1.57 -4.30
N LYS A 14 -8.78 -1.93 -5.41
CA LYS A 14 -7.48 -2.62 -5.39
C LYS A 14 -6.40 -1.77 -4.74
N LEU A 15 -6.33 -0.47 -5.06
CA LEU A 15 -5.41 0.47 -4.43
C LEU A 15 -5.67 0.59 -2.92
N ALA A 16 -6.93 0.62 -2.48
CA ALA A 16 -7.29 0.64 -1.06
C ALA A 16 -6.86 -0.65 -0.35
N THR A 17 -7.05 -1.82 -0.96
CA THR A 17 -6.61 -3.11 -0.40
C THR A 17 -5.08 -3.19 -0.29
N MET A 18 -4.36 -2.67 -1.30
CA MET A 18 -2.90 -2.57 -1.26
C MET A 18 -2.43 -1.62 -0.15
N GLY A 19 -3.04 -0.44 -0.01
CA GLY A 19 -2.74 0.51 1.06
C GLY A 19 -2.96 -0.09 2.45
N LYS A 20 -4.06 -0.83 2.64
CA LYS A 20 -4.34 -1.56 3.89
C LYS A 20 -3.27 -2.61 4.21
N SER A 21 -2.82 -3.36 3.20
CA SER A 21 -1.77 -4.37 3.35
C SER A 21 -0.43 -3.75 3.75
N ILE A 22 -0.07 -2.61 3.15
CA ILE A 22 1.14 -1.85 3.50
C ILE A 22 1.04 -1.32 4.95
N MET A 23 -0.11 -0.77 5.36
CA MET A 23 -0.29 -0.29 6.74
C MET A 23 -0.21 -1.42 7.77
N THR A 24 -0.79 -2.59 7.49
CA THR A 24 -0.70 -3.75 8.39
C THR A 24 0.74 -4.19 8.58
N LYS A 25 1.52 -4.29 7.49
CA LYS A 25 2.96 -4.59 7.58
C LYS A 25 3.74 -3.49 8.30
N ALA A 26 3.44 -2.22 8.05
CA ALA A 26 4.08 -1.11 8.75
C ALA A 26 3.82 -1.16 10.27
N LYS A 27 2.60 -1.53 10.70
CA LYS A 27 2.29 -1.78 12.12
C LYS A 27 3.09 -2.93 12.69
N GLN A 28 3.28 -4.03 11.96
CA GLN A 28 4.12 -5.15 12.39
C GLN A 28 5.58 -4.72 12.55
N ILE A 29 6.13 -3.96 11.59
CA ILE A 29 7.50 -3.41 11.66
C ILE A 29 7.66 -2.50 12.88
N ARG A 30 6.66 -1.65 13.16
CA ARG A 30 6.67 -0.74 14.32
C ARG A 30 6.53 -1.47 15.66
N LYS A 31 5.76 -2.56 15.72
CA LYS A 31 5.74 -3.44 16.91
C LYS A 31 7.09 -4.08 17.17
N ALA A 32 7.77 -4.53 16.12
CA ALA A 32 9.12 -5.10 16.22
C ALA A 32 10.21 -4.05 16.49
N ASN A 33 9.97 -2.79 16.09
CA ASN A 33 10.91 -1.68 16.23
C ASN A 33 10.19 -0.42 16.73
N PRO A 34 9.89 -0.32 18.03
CA PRO A 34 9.10 0.79 18.59
C PRO A 34 9.75 2.16 18.40
N ASN A 35 11.09 2.21 18.37
CA ASN A 35 11.87 3.44 18.18
C ASN A 35 11.94 3.92 16.71
N LYS A 36 11.51 3.11 15.73
CA LYS A 36 11.50 3.53 14.32
C LYS A 36 10.34 4.48 14.04
N LYS A 37 10.62 5.58 13.33
CA LYS A 37 9.59 6.52 12.83
C LYS A 37 8.57 5.78 11.95
N TRP A 38 7.29 6.12 12.13
CA TRP A 38 6.18 5.51 11.39
C TRP A 38 6.33 5.65 9.87
N THR A 39 6.76 6.83 9.40
CA THR A 39 7.00 7.09 7.98
C THR A 39 8.05 6.14 7.38
N THR A 40 9.11 5.83 8.15
CA THR A 40 10.12 4.84 7.78
C THR A 40 9.51 3.44 7.69
N CYS A 41 8.69 3.05 8.67
CA CYS A 41 8.02 1.74 8.70
C CYS A 41 7.09 1.56 7.48
N VAL A 42 6.33 2.59 7.10
CA VAL A 42 5.47 2.58 5.91
C VAL A 42 6.30 2.49 4.63
N LYS A 43 7.45 3.18 4.55
CA LYS A 43 8.37 3.13 3.41
C LYS A 43 9.00 1.75 3.24
N GLU A 44 9.42 1.11 4.34
CA GLU A 44 9.93 -0.26 4.35
C GLU A 44 8.84 -1.26 3.92
N ALA A 45 7.64 -1.15 4.47
CA ALA A 45 6.50 -1.97 4.08
C ALA A 45 6.12 -1.80 2.60
N GLY A 46 6.15 -0.57 2.08
CA GLY A 46 5.89 -0.27 0.67
C GLY A 46 6.95 -0.86 -0.26
N LYS A 47 8.24 -0.76 0.09
CA LYS A 47 9.33 -1.42 -0.65
C LYS A 47 9.16 -2.95 -0.66
N ALA A 48 8.77 -3.54 0.47
CA ALA A 48 8.52 -4.97 0.57
C ALA A 48 7.28 -5.43 -0.22
N PHE A 49 6.29 -4.54 -0.40
CA PHE A 49 5.12 -4.80 -1.22
C PHE A 49 5.43 -4.69 -2.72
N LYS A 50 6.27 -3.72 -3.14
CA LYS A 50 6.67 -3.52 -4.54
C LYS A 50 7.61 -4.60 -5.09
N LYS A 51 8.40 -5.24 -4.22
CA LYS A 51 9.32 -6.34 -4.59
C LYS A 51 8.61 -7.69 -4.83
N LYS A 52 7.31 -7.78 -4.55
CA LYS A 52 6.49 -8.97 -4.72
C LYS A 52 5.70 -8.88 -6.02
#